data_AF-A0A5C8AXH2-F1
#
_entry.id   AF-A0A5C8AXH2-F1
#
_cell.length_a   1.000
_cell.length_b   1.000
_cell.length_c   1.000
_cell.angle_alpha   90.00
_cell.angle_beta   90.00
_cell.angle_gamma   90.00
#
_symmetry.space_group_name_H-M   'P 1'
#
loop_
_entity.id
_entity.type
_entity.pdbx_description
1 polymer ?
#
loop_
_entity_poly.entity_id
_entity_poly.type
_entity_poly.pdbx_seq_one_letter_code
_entity_poly.pdbx_strand_id
1 'polypeptide(L)'
;MKTNKRGLLIGFVVLLALLMAGLFATGGSHVVIDGDEVTGIGGVAGLLFGLLVAFVAIVFALSVTGLVLAGVALVLVVVVAAVLGSFALALLPFLFPILIIWALFSLFRTKKQTA
;
A
#
# COMPACT_ATOMS: atom_id res chain seq x y z
N MET A 1 -5.31 10.91 11.70
CA MET A 1 -4.08 10.11 11.48
C MET A 1 -2.87 10.88 12.01
N LYS A 2 -2.21 10.42 13.09
CA LYS A 2 -0.92 10.98 13.51
C LYS A 2 0.16 10.39 12.60
N THR A 3 0.57 11.13 11.57
CA THR A 3 1.64 10.69 10.67
C THR A 3 2.91 10.48 11.48
N ASN A 4 3.40 9.24 11.51
CA ASN A 4 4.58 8.86 12.26
C ASN A 4 5.82 9.31 11.49
N LYS A 5 6.12 10.63 11.56
CA LYS A 5 7.16 11.33 10.78
C LYS A 5 8.52 10.63 10.81
N ARG A 6 8.80 9.89 11.90
CA ARG A 6 10.00 9.09 12.10
C ARG A 6 10.10 7.93 11.10
N GLY A 7 9.00 7.22 10.82
CA GLY A 7 9.00 6.11 9.86
C GLY A 7 9.23 6.58 8.42
N LEU A 8 8.66 7.73 8.07
CA LEU A 8 8.90 8.37 6.76
C LEU A 8 10.38 8.77 6.60
N LEU A 9 10.97 9.38 7.64
CA LEU A 9 12.38 9.76 7.66
C LEU A 9 13.30 8.54 7.55
N ILE A 10 13.01 7.46 8.28
CA ILE A 10 13.81 6.23 8.22
C ILE A 10 13.74 5.62 6.82
N GLY A 11 12.55 5.54 6.22
CA GLY A 11 12.39 5.06 4.85
C GLY A 11 13.17 5.90 3.83
N PHE A 12 13.14 7.23 3.97
CA PHE A 12 13.89 8.15 3.12
C PHE A 12 15.40 7.97 3.24
N VAL A 13 15.92 7.83 4.47
CA VAL A 13 17.36 7.63 4.73
C VAL A 13 17.84 6.29 4.18
N VAL A 14 17.06 5.22 4.35
CA VAL A 14 17.40 3.89 3.82
C VAL A 14 17.41 3.89 2.30
N LEU A 15 16.45 4.56 1.67
CA LEU A 15 16.38 4.67 0.21
C LEU A 15 17.55 5.48 -0.35
N LEU A 16 17.92 6.58 0.31
CA LEU A 16 19.11 7.37 -0.04
C LEU A 16 20.40 6.56 0.11
N ALA A 17 20.52 5.76 1.18
CA ALA A 17 21.69 4.90 1.41
C ALA A 17 21.82 3.79 0.36
N LEU A 18 20.71 3.16 -0.03
CA LEU A 18 20.67 2.18 -1.13
C LEU A 18 21.05 2.80 -2.48
N LEU A 19 20.60 4.03 -2.73
CA LEU A 19 20.90 4.75 -3.96
C LEU A 19 22.38 5.15 -4.03
N MET A 20 22.96 5.60 -2.91
CA MET A 20 24.41 5.81 -2.79
C MET A 20 25.20 4.51 -2.94
N ALA A 21 24.77 3.42 -2.30
CA ALA A 21 25.42 2.12 -2.43
C ALA A 21 25.38 1.60 -3.88
N GLY A 22 24.26 1.78 -4.59
CA GLY A 22 24.14 1.47 -6.02
C GLY A 22 25.08 2.30 -6.89
N LEU A 23 25.24 3.59 -6.55
CA LEU A 23 26.17 4.50 -7.23
C LEU A 23 27.64 4.09 -7.03
N PHE A 24 28.02 3.67 -5.82
CA PHE A 24 29.36 3.16 -5.53
C PHE A 24 29.60 1.76 -6.12
N ALA A 25 28.56 0.96 -6.30
CA ALA A 25 28.65 -0.34 -6.96
C ALA A 25 28.84 -0.22 -8.49
N THR A 26 28.33 0.85 -9.10
CA THR A 26 28.63 1.22 -10.50
C THR A 26 30.00 1.91 -10.56
N GLY A 27 31.08 1.14 -10.41
CA GLY A 27 32.44 1.65 -10.57
C GLY A 27 32.63 2.29 -11.95
N GLY A 28 32.92 3.59 -11.99
CA GLY A 28 33.25 4.33 -13.22
C GLY A 28 32.05 4.66 -14.10
N SER A 29 31.13 5.51 -13.62
CA SER A 29 30.14 6.14 -14.50
C SER A 29 30.82 7.26 -15.31
N HIS A 30 31.36 6.92 -16.48
CA HIS A 30 31.78 7.91 -17.48
C HIS A 30 30.50 8.54 -18.07
N VAL A 31 30.25 9.81 -17.76
CA VAL A 31 29.17 10.57 -18.37
C VAL A 31 29.64 10.98 -19.77
N VAL A 32 29.24 10.20 -20.78
CA VAL A 32 29.55 10.48 -22.19
C VAL A 32 28.44 11.35 -22.77
N ILE A 33 28.79 12.57 -23.19
CA ILE A 33 27.88 13.47 -23.90
C ILE A 33 28.49 13.69 -25.27
N ASP A 34 27.76 13.29 -26.33
CA ASP A 34 28.18 13.45 -27.73
C ASP A 34 29.50 12.73 -28.11
N GLY A 35 29.80 11.61 -27.45
CA GLY A 35 30.98 10.78 -27.72
C GLY A 35 32.24 11.22 -26.99
N ASP A 36 32.25 12.39 -26.35
CA ASP A 36 33.34 12.86 -25.49
C ASP A 36 33.07 12.53 -24.02
N GLU A 37 34.12 12.08 -23.33
CA GLU A 37 34.09 11.86 -21.88
C GLU A 37 34.10 13.20 -21.14
N VAL A 38 32.95 13.57 -20.57
CA VAL A 38 32.85 14.81 -19.79
C VAL A 38 33.48 14.58 -18.43
N THR A 39 34.78 14.90 -18.33
CA THR A 39 35.55 14.83 -17.09
C THR A 39 35.49 16.17 -16.33
N GLY A 40 35.52 16.13 -14.99
CA GLY A 40 35.48 17.32 -14.14
C GLY A 40 34.07 17.78 -13.73
N ILE A 41 33.84 19.09 -13.66
CA ILE A 41 32.61 19.70 -13.10
C ILE A 41 31.35 19.30 -13.88
N GLY A 42 31.45 19.16 -15.22
CA GLY A 42 30.35 18.75 -16.07
C GLY A 42 29.89 17.31 -15.83
N GLY A 43 30.82 16.40 -15.57
CA GLY A 43 30.52 15.00 -15.23
C GLY A 43 29.85 14.87 -13.85
N VAL A 44 30.31 15.65 -12.86
CA VAL A 44 29.70 15.70 -11.52
C VAL A 44 28.29 16.30 -11.59
N ALA A 45 28.10 17.37 -12.35
CA ALA A 45 26.77 17.98 -12.54
C ALA A 45 25.80 17.03 -13.26
N GLY A 46 26.26 16.33 -14.31
CA GLY A 46 25.46 15.31 -15.01
C GLY A 46 25.07 14.13 -14.12
N LEU A 47 25.98 13.67 -13.28
CA LEU A 47 25.71 12.61 -12.31
C LEU A 47 24.68 13.07 -11.27
N LEU A 48 24.81 14.28 -10.71
CA LEU A 48 23.84 14.83 -9.75
C LEU A 48 22.44 14.99 -10.36
N PHE A 49 22.35 15.43 -11.62
CA PHE A 49 21.08 15.50 -12.34
C PHE A 49 20.50 14.11 -12.61
N GLY A 50 21.32 13.15 -13.04
CA GLY A 50 20.90 11.76 -13.23
C GLY A 50 20.39 11.14 -11.93
N LEU A 51 21.05 11.42 -10.81
CA LEU A 51 20.65 11.01 -9.47
C LEU A 51 19.28 11.56 -9.08
N LEU A 52 19.06 12.86 -9.34
CA LEU A 52 17.79 13.53 -9.07
C LEU A 52 16.66 12.90 -9.90
N VAL A 53 16.90 12.66 -11.19
CA VAL A 53 15.92 12.05 -12.09
C VAL A 53 15.61 10.61 -11.66
N ALA A 54 16.63 9.81 -11.32
CA ALA A 54 16.45 8.46 -10.81
C ALA A 54 15.66 8.45 -9.50
N PHE A 55 15.95 9.38 -8.59
CA PHE A 55 15.21 9.53 -7.34
C PHE A 55 13.73 9.83 -7.58
N VAL A 56 13.42 10.78 -8.47
CA VAL A 56 12.04 11.11 -8.85
C VAL A 56 11.34 9.91 -9.47
N ALA A 57 12.01 9.17 -10.36
CA ALA A 57 11.46 7.97 -10.98
C ALA A 57 11.13 6.88 -9.95
N ILE A 58 12.01 6.65 -8.97
CA ILE A 58 11.79 5.65 -7.90
C ILE A 58 10.61 6.05 -7.02
N VAL A 59 10.54 7.33 -6.60
CA VAL A 59 9.42 7.82 -5.78
C VAL A 59 8.10 7.69 -6.52
N PHE A 60 8.08 8.03 -7.81
CA PHE A 60 6.90 7.89 -8.64
C PHE A 60 6.49 6.41 -8.78
N ALA A 61 7.44 5.52 -9.09
CA ALA A 61 7.19 4.09 -9.19
C ALA A 61 6.63 3.49 -7.89
N LEU A 62 7.20 3.87 -6.74
CA LEU A 62 6.71 3.45 -5.42
C LEU A 62 5.30 3.97 -5.15
N SER A 63 5.01 5.22 -5.51
CA SER A 63 3.67 5.80 -5.34
C SER A 63 2.63 5.08 -6.18
N VAL A 64 2.91 4.83 -7.47
CA VAL A 64 1.99 4.11 -8.37
C VAL A 64 1.78 2.68 -7.89
N THR A 65 2.87 1.98 -7.55
CA THR A 65 2.81 0.60 -7.05
C THR A 65 1.99 0.54 -5.76
N GLY A 66 2.23 1.45 -4.81
CA GLY A 66 1.46 1.54 -3.57
C GLY A 66 -0.02 1.81 -3.80
N LEU A 67 -0.37 2.67 -4.77
CA LEU A 67 -1.76 2.93 -5.14
C LEU A 67 -2.43 1.69 -5.73
N VAL A 68 -1.74 0.94 -6.60
CA VAL A 68 -2.25 -0.32 -7.17
C VAL A 68 -2.49 -1.35 -6.07
N LEU A 69 -1.53 -1.56 -5.17
CA LEU A 69 -1.68 -2.48 -4.04
C LEU A 69 -2.86 -2.10 -3.14
N ALA A 70 -3.05 -0.81 -2.86
CA ALA A 70 -4.21 -0.34 -2.09
C ALA A 70 -5.53 -0.61 -2.83
N GLY A 71 -5.57 -0.39 -4.15
CA GLY A 71 -6.72 -0.71 -4.99
C GLY A 71 -7.05 -2.21 -4.96
N VAL A 72 -6.05 -3.08 -5.13
CA VAL A 72 -6.21 -4.53 -5.07
C VAL A 72 -6.72 -4.97 -3.69
N ALA A 73 -6.17 -4.41 -2.60
CA ALA A 73 -6.63 -4.71 -1.25
C ALA A 73 -8.11 -4.37 -1.07
N LEU A 74 -8.57 -3.22 -1.59
CA LEU A 74 -9.97 -2.81 -1.52
C LEU A 74 -10.87 -3.79 -2.29
N VAL A 75 -10.47 -4.18 -3.51
CA VAL A 75 -11.21 -5.15 -4.31
C VAL A 75 -11.32 -6.50 -3.58
N LEU A 76 -10.23 -6.97 -2.97
CA LEU A 76 -10.24 -8.20 -2.19
C LEU A 76 -11.21 -8.13 -1.01
N VAL A 77 -11.29 -7.01 -0.31
CA VAL A 77 -12.27 -6.81 0.78
C VAL A 77 -13.69 -6.93 0.26
N VAL A 78 -14.00 -6.32 -0.88
CA VAL A 78 -15.33 -6.41 -1.51
C VAL A 78 -15.66 -7.85 -1.91
N VAL A 79 -14.70 -8.57 -2.49
CA VAL A 79 -14.87 -9.98 -2.86
C VAL A 79 -15.14 -10.84 -1.64
N VAL A 80 -14.36 -10.68 -0.57
CA VAL A 80 -14.55 -11.42 0.69
C VAL A 80 -15.92 -11.12 1.30
N ALA A 81 -16.33 -9.85 1.32
CA ALA A 81 -17.65 -9.47 1.81
C ALA A 81 -18.78 -10.07 0.98
N ALA A 82 -18.64 -10.10 -0.35
CA ALA A 82 -19.63 -10.70 -1.25
C ALA A 82 -19.73 -12.23 -1.05
N VAL A 83 -18.59 -12.91 -0.85
CA VAL A 83 -18.54 -14.35 -0.56
C VAL A 83 -19.20 -14.63 0.79
N LEU A 84 -18.79 -13.93 1.86
CA LEU A 84 -19.40 -14.14 3.18
C LEU A 84 -20.90 -13.82 3.17
N GLY A 85 -21.31 -12.77 2.46
CA GLY A 85 -22.71 -12.40 2.29
C GLY A 85 -23.52 -13.47 1.55
N SER A 86 -22.97 -14.05 0.48
CA SER A 86 -23.65 -15.13 -0.25
C SER A 86 -23.77 -16.40 0.58
N PHE A 87 -22.75 -16.75 1.37
CA PHE A 87 -22.82 -17.85 2.33
C PHE A 87 -23.87 -17.61 3.42
N ALA A 88 -23.95 -16.39 3.96
CA ALA A 88 -24.98 -16.04 4.94
C ALA A 88 -26.39 -16.14 4.36
N LEU A 89 -26.60 -15.70 3.12
CA LEU A 89 -27.88 -15.87 2.41
C LEU A 89 -28.19 -17.34 2.11
N ALA A 90 -27.20 -18.15 1.74
CA ALA A 90 -27.38 -19.56 1.47
C ALA A 90 -27.74 -20.37 2.74
N LEU A 91 -27.24 -19.95 3.90
CA LEU A 91 -27.59 -20.52 5.21
C LEU A 91 -28.92 -20.00 5.78
N LEU A 92 -29.46 -18.92 5.22
CA LEU A 92 -30.72 -18.30 5.62
C LEU A 92 -31.90 -19.28 5.75
N PRO A 93 -32.21 -20.18 4.78
CA PRO A 93 -33.31 -21.13 4.91
C PRO A 93 -33.18 -22.09 6.09
N PHE A 94 -31.94 -22.38 6.53
CA PHE A 94 -31.69 -23.23 7.70
C PHE A 94 -31.75 -22.45 9.01
N LEU A 95 -31.33 -21.17 9.01
CA LEU A 95 -31.43 -20.30 10.18
C LEU A 95 -32.83 -19.72 10.39
N PHE A 96 -33.65 -19.56 9.34
CA PHE A 96 -34.97 -18.94 9.42
C PHE A 96 -35.88 -19.58 10.48
N PRO A 97 -36.02 -20.93 10.54
CA PRO A 97 -36.85 -21.59 11.56
C PRO A 97 -36.36 -21.30 12.99
N ILE A 98 -35.05 -21.30 13.19
CA ILE A 98 -34.42 -21.07 14.50
C ILE A 98 -34.57 -19.61 14.92
N LEU A 99 -34.36 -18.67 13.98
CA LEU A 99 -34.51 -17.23 14.20
C LEU A 99 -35.97 -16.85 14.54
N ILE A 100 -36.96 -17.48 13.91
CA ILE A 100 -38.38 -17.27 14.22
C ILE A 100 -38.68 -17.71 15.66
N ILE A 101 -38.23 -18.91 16.06
CA ILE A 101 -38.44 -19.41 17.43
C ILE A 101 -37.77 -18.50 18.45
N TRP A 102 -36.54 -18.06 18.18
CA TRP A 102 -35.80 -17.15 19.06
C TRP A 102 -36.45 -15.76 19.15
N ALA A 103 -36.93 -15.21 18.02
CA ALA A 103 -37.63 -13.94 17.98
C ALA A 103 -38.95 -13.99 18.79
N LEU A 104 -39.71 -15.08 18.66
CA LEU A 104 -40.90 -15.33 19.48
C LEU A 104 -40.55 -15.41 20.97
N PHE A 105 -39.53 -16.21 21.33
CA PHE A 105 -39.08 -16.32 22.73
C PHE A 105 -38.64 -14.97 23.32
N SER A 106 -37.88 -14.18 22.56
CA SER A 106 -37.45 -12.83 22.94
C SER A 106 -38.64 -11.89 23.17
N LEU A 107 -39.62 -11.89 22.26
CA LEU A 107 -40.82 -11.06 22.33
C LEU A 107 -41.70 -11.38 23.55
N PHE A 108 -41.83 -12.67 23.90
CA PHE A 108 -42.58 -13.08 25.09
C PHE A 108 -41.83 -12.86 26.40
N ARG A 109 -40.49 -12.76 26.35
CA ARG A 109 -39.66 -12.50 27.54
C ARG A 109 -39.66 -11.02 27.93
N THR A 110 -39.83 -10.10 26.98
CA THR A 110 -39.86 -8.65 27.24
C THR A 110 -41.11 -8.21 28.02
N LYS A 111 -42.20 -8.98 28.00
CA LYS A 111 -43.43 -8.68 28.77
C LYS A 111 -43.33 -8.90 30.29
N LYS A 112 -42.22 -9.46 30.81
CA LYS A 112 -42.06 -9.76 32.25
C LYS A 112 -41.39 -8.66 33.09
N GLN A 113 -40.95 -7.54 32.49
CA GLN A 113 -40.17 -6.50 33.20
C GLN A 113 -40.95 -5.21 33.55
N THR A 114 -42.25 -5.14 33.30
CA THR A 114 -43.11 -4.05 33.79
C THR A 114 -44.15 -4.64 34.74
N ALA A 115 -43.78 -4.82 35.99
CA ALA A 115 -44.66 -4.99 37.14
C ALA A 115 -44.19 -4.05 38.24
#